data_AF-A0AAJ1WZH4-F1
#
_entry.id   AF-A0AAJ1WZH4-F1
#
_cell.length_a   1.000
_cell.length_b   1.000
_cell.length_c   1.000
_cell.angle_alpha   90.00
_cell.angle_beta   90.00
_cell.angle_gamma   90.00
#
_symmetry.space_group_name_H-M   'P 1'
#
loop_
_entity.id
_entity.type
_entity.pdbx_description
1 polymer ?
#
loop_
_entity_poly.entity_id
_entity_poly.type
_entity_poly.pdbx_seq_one_letter_code
_entity_poly.pdbx_strand_id
1 'polypeptide(L)'
;MDTIARIRREFFNRGRAIKDIVRDLHVSRNTVRKVIRSGATAFAYEREVQPLPKLGPWRDDLDRILAINAGRSARERLTLIRIYEALRGLGYEGGYDAVRRYAKTWKRERASVTAQAFVPLSFAPGEAYQFDWSHEIVLIGGTTVTVKVAHVRLCHSRMLFVRAYPRESQEMVFDAHDRAFAFFQGTCQRGIYDNMKTAVETIFVGRERAYNRRFLQMCSHYLVDPVACTPASGWEKGQVENQVGLVRERFFTPRVRVQSYEELNALLLDQVIAYAKAHPHPEERERTVWERFEAERAALVPYAGRFDGFHAISASVSTTCLVRFDNNRYSVMASAIGRPVEVRAYAERVEIRQDGRVVAEHERAFGRDQTVFDPWHYVPVLARKPGALRNGAPFKDWMLPPALDRVRRKLAGSAGGDRQMVEILTAVLGDGLPAVEAACAEALREGVHSADVVLNILARQREPTPPVTILTPESLRLRHEPVADCARYDSLRSPP
;
A
#
# COMPACT_ATOMS: atom_id res chain seq x y z
N MET A 1 -55.03 3.95 -5.28
CA MET A 1 -54.98 3.02 -6.43
C MET A 1 -56.12 2.01 -6.36
N ASP A 2 -56.24 1.25 -5.26
CA ASP A 2 -57.19 0.13 -5.15
C ASP A 2 -58.68 0.53 -5.29
N THR A 3 -59.08 1.67 -4.70
CA THR A 3 -60.47 2.17 -4.77
C THR A 3 -60.92 2.55 -6.18
N ILE A 4 -60.04 3.11 -7.01
CA ILE A 4 -60.36 3.53 -8.39
C ILE A 4 -60.60 2.30 -9.28
N ALA A 5 -59.76 1.27 -9.14
CA ALA A 5 -59.90 0.03 -9.87
C ALA A 5 -61.20 -0.73 -9.49
N ARG A 6 -61.61 -0.67 -8.22
CA ARG A 6 -62.88 -1.26 -7.75
C ARG A 6 -64.08 -0.48 -8.31
N ILE A 7 -64.09 0.85 -8.24
CA ILE A 7 -65.16 1.69 -8.82
C ILE A 7 -65.35 1.39 -10.31
N ARG A 8 -64.24 1.29 -11.07
CA ARG A 8 -64.29 1.00 -12.51
C ARG A 8 -64.83 -0.40 -12.81
N ARG A 9 -64.40 -1.42 -12.05
CA ARG A 9 -64.90 -2.80 -12.21
C ARG A 9 -66.39 -2.91 -11.88
N GLU A 10 -66.85 -2.28 -10.81
CA GLU A 10 -68.27 -2.31 -10.43
C GLU A 10 -69.16 -1.58 -11.45
N PHE A 11 -68.67 -0.49 -12.05
CA PHE A 11 -69.45 0.28 -13.03
C PHE A 11 -69.40 -0.31 -14.44
N PHE A 12 -68.20 -0.54 -15.01
CA PHE A 12 -68.04 -0.93 -16.41
C PHE A 12 -68.22 -2.44 -16.65
N ASN A 13 -67.81 -3.30 -15.69
CA ASN A 13 -67.91 -4.76 -15.88
C ASN A 13 -69.19 -5.33 -15.30
N ARG A 14 -69.66 -4.79 -14.16
CA ARG A 14 -70.83 -5.30 -13.43
C ARG A 14 -72.10 -4.47 -13.63
N GLY A 15 -72.04 -3.38 -14.41
CA GLY A 15 -73.19 -2.55 -14.79
C GLY A 15 -73.93 -1.88 -13.63
N ARG A 16 -73.30 -1.77 -12.44
CA ARG A 16 -73.98 -1.29 -11.24
C ARG A 16 -74.21 0.22 -11.28
N ALA A 17 -75.35 0.65 -10.72
CA ALA A 17 -75.67 2.07 -10.63
C ALA A 17 -74.73 2.80 -9.66
N ILE A 18 -74.40 4.06 -9.98
CA ILE A 18 -73.49 4.92 -9.19
C ILE A 18 -73.89 4.98 -7.71
N LYS A 19 -75.19 4.96 -7.40
CA LYS A 19 -75.72 4.97 -6.01
C LYS A 19 -75.25 3.75 -5.21
N ASP A 20 -75.21 2.58 -5.83
CA ASP A 20 -74.86 1.34 -5.15
C ASP A 20 -73.35 1.24 -4.95
N ILE A 21 -72.57 1.70 -5.93
CA ILE A 21 -71.12 1.81 -5.83
C ILE A 21 -70.70 2.77 -4.71
N VAL A 22 -71.39 3.91 -4.56
CA VAL A 22 -71.15 4.89 -3.48
C VAL A 22 -71.37 4.26 -2.10
N ARG A 23 -72.42 3.45 -1.97
CA ARG A 23 -72.83 2.81 -0.71
C ARG A 23 -71.87 1.68 -0.33
N ASP A 24 -71.56 0.80 -1.27
CA ASP A 24 -70.74 -0.39 -1.02
C ASP A 24 -69.28 0.00 -0.78
N LEU A 25 -68.74 0.91 -1.61
CA LEU A 25 -67.32 1.30 -1.53
C LEU A 25 -67.07 2.50 -0.59
N HIS A 26 -68.10 3.04 0.06
CA HIS A 26 -68.01 4.16 1.02
C HIS A 26 -67.25 5.38 0.46
N VAL A 27 -67.53 5.73 -0.81
CA VAL A 27 -66.85 6.80 -1.55
C VAL A 27 -67.84 7.84 -2.01
N SER A 28 -67.44 9.11 -2.02
CA SER A 28 -68.34 10.19 -2.42
C SER A 28 -68.87 10.00 -3.85
N ARG A 29 -70.13 10.41 -4.08
CA ARG A 29 -70.75 10.39 -5.42
C ARG A 29 -69.94 11.19 -6.45
N ASN A 30 -69.29 12.27 -6.01
CA ASN A 30 -68.42 13.09 -6.85
C ASN A 30 -67.15 12.34 -7.25
N THR A 31 -66.55 11.57 -6.34
CA THR A 31 -65.40 10.72 -6.63
C THR A 31 -65.76 9.63 -7.64
N VAL A 32 -66.88 8.93 -7.46
CA VAL A 32 -67.35 7.89 -8.41
C VAL A 32 -67.60 8.46 -9.80
N ARG A 33 -68.30 9.61 -9.89
CA ARG A 33 -68.51 10.32 -11.16
C ARG A 33 -67.22 10.78 -11.80
N LYS A 34 -66.27 11.31 -11.01
CA LYS A 34 -64.96 11.74 -11.49
C LYS A 34 -64.18 10.57 -12.08
N VAL A 35 -64.15 9.42 -11.41
CA VAL A 35 -63.49 8.19 -11.90
C VAL A 35 -64.10 7.72 -13.22
N ILE A 36 -65.43 7.66 -13.31
CA ILE A 36 -66.14 7.16 -14.50
C ILE A 36 -65.97 8.11 -15.69
N ARG A 37 -66.17 9.42 -15.48
CA ARG A 37 -66.10 10.42 -16.57
C ARG A 37 -64.69 10.68 -17.08
N SER A 38 -63.70 10.74 -16.19
CA SER A 38 -62.33 11.08 -16.59
C SER A 38 -61.61 9.95 -17.31
N GLY A 39 -62.12 8.70 -17.24
CA GLY A 39 -61.42 7.55 -17.78
C GLY A 39 -60.08 7.26 -17.07
N ALA A 40 -59.73 7.99 -16.01
CA ALA A 40 -58.47 7.83 -15.30
C ALA A 40 -58.40 6.50 -14.53
N THR A 41 -57.29 5.80 -14.66
CA THR A 41 -56.98 4.54 -13.95
C THR A 41 -56.21 4.79 -12.65
N ALA A 42 -55.67 5.98 -12.48
CA ALA A 42 -55.06 6.48 -11.24
C ALA A 42 -55.28 8.00 -11.13
N PHE A 43 -55.50 8.49 -9.91
CA PHE A 43 -55.37 9.92 -9.61
C PHE A 43 -54.07 10.10 -8.82
N ALA A 44 -53.02 10.56 -9.49
CA ALA A 44 -51.84 11.09 -8.82
C ALA A 44 -52.16 12.54 -8.40
N TYR A 45 -51.91 12.87 -7.14
CA TYR A 45 -51.87 14.27 -6.74
C TYR A 45 -50.50 14.81 -7.16
N GLU A 46 -50.44 15.47 -8.30
CA GLU A 46 -49.29 16.27 -8.69
C GLU A 46 -49.50 17.71 -8.27
N ARG A 47 -48.62 18.18 -7.40
CA ARG A 47 -48.61 19.58 -6.95
C ARG A 47 -47.72 20.35 -7.91
N GLU A 48 -48.32 21.02 -8.90
CA GLU A 48 -47.57 21.73 -9.95
C GLU A 48 -46.73 22.90 -9.39
N VAL A 49 -47.21 23.58 -8.35
CA VAL A 49 -46.50 24.72 -7.75
C VAL A 49 -46.51 24.63 -6.22
N GLN A 50 -45.32 24.50 -5.63
CA GLN A 50 -45.13 24.64 -4.19
C GLN A 50 -44.95 26.14 -3.86
N PRO A 51 -45.87 26.78 -3.12
CA PRO A 51 -45.68 28.17 -2.73
C PRO A 51 -44.46 28.29 -1.82
N LEU A 52 -43.53 29.17 -2.20
CA LEU A 52 -42.32 29.50 -1.46
C LEU A 52 -42.42 30.96 -0.96
N PRO A 53 -43.37 31.28 -0.06
CA PRO A 53 -43.77 32.67 0.23
C PRO A 53 -42.63 33.53 0.78
N LYS A 54 -41.71 32.94 1.58
CA LYS A 54 -40.54 33.65 2.12
C LYS A 54 -39.29 33.60 1.23
N LEU A 55 -39.16 32.57 0.38
CA LEU A 55 -37.97 32.39 -0.47
C LEU A 55 -38.14 33.01 -1.86
N GLY A 56 -39.39 33.22 -2.31
CA GLY A 56 -39.72 33.82 -3.61
C GLY A 56 -38.93 35.09 -3.92
N PRO A 57 -38.93 36.11 -3.04
CA PRO A 57 -38.20 37.36 -3.26
C PRO A 57 -36.66 37.21 -3.28
N TRP A 58 -36.12 36.10 -2.76
CA TRP A 58 -34.68 35.87 -2.59
C TRP A 58 -34.13 34.82 -3.58
N ARG A 59 -34.94 34.39 -4.56
CA ARG A 59 -34.55 33.35 -5.52
C ARG A 59 -33.36 33.78 -6.37
N ASP A 60 -33.40 34.99 -6.90
CA ASP A 60 -32.34 35.49 -7.80
C ASP A 60 -31.00 35.64 -7.06
N ASP A 61 -31.01 36.08 -5.80
CA ASP A 61 -29.81 36.15 -4.97
C ASP A 61 -29.28 34.76 -4.60
N LEU A 62 -30.18 33.83 -4.27
CA LEU A 62 -29.80 32.45 -3.99
C LEU A 62 -29.24 31.76 -5.25
N ASP A 63 -29.82 31.99 -6.43
CA ASP A 63 -29.32 31.49 -7.71
C ASP A 63 -27.93 32.04 -8.04
N ARG A 64 -27.72 33.34 -7.79
CA ARG A 64 -26.42 33.99 -7.95
C ARG A 64 -25.36 33.39 -7.02
N ILE A 65 -25.68 33.23 -5.73
CA ILE A 65 -24.75 32.66 -4.75
C ILE A 65 -24.44 31.20 -5.11
N LEU A 66 -25.44 30.41 -5.51
CA LEU A 66 -25.25 29.01 -5.95
C LEU A 66 -24.40 28.92 -7.22
N ALA A 67 -24.60 29.83 -8.19
CA ALA A 67 -23.82 29.88 -9.42
C ALA A 67 -22.35 30.22 -9.16
N ILE A 68 -22.09 31.27 -8.38
CA ILE A 68 -20.74 31.66 -7.96
C ILE A 68 -20.08 30.50 -7.19
N ASN A 69 -20.81 29.87 -6.28
CA ASN A 69 -20.29 28.77 -5.49
C ASN A 69 -19.96 27.54 -6.34
N ALA A 70 -20.78 27.21 -7.35
CA ALA A 70 -20.52 26.10 -8.26
C ALA A 70 -19.21 26.29 -9.07
N GLY A 71 -18.86 27.54 -9.40
CA GLY A 71 -17.63 27.89 -10.10
C GLY A 71 -16.35 27.83 -9.25
N ARG A 72 -16.45 27.70 -7.92
CA ARG A 72 -15.28 27.61 -7.01
C ARG A 72 -14.67 26.21 -7.01
N SER A 73 -13.38 26.13 -6.69
CA SER A 73 -12.67 24.87 -6.48
C SER A 73 -13.30 24.08 -5.32
N ALA A 74 -13.18 22.75 -5.31
CA ALA A 74 -13.83 21.90 -4.31
C ALA A 74 -13.49 22.30 -2.85
N ARG A 75 -12.30 22.86 -2.63
CA ARG A 75 -11.81 23.32 -1.32
C ARG A 75 -12.39 24.68 -0.88
N GLU A 76 -12.85 25.49 -1.82
CA GLU A 76 -13.35 26.86 -1.59
C GLU A 76 -14.88 26.97 -1.69
N ARG A 77 -15.54 25.86 -2.03
CA ARG A 77 -17.00 25.77 -2.08
C ARG A 77 -17.59 25.93 -0.70
N LEU A 78 -18.48 26.91 -0.57
CA LEU A 78 -19.30 27.12 0.61
C LEU A 78 -20.27 25.95 0.79
N THR A 79 -20.44 25.54 2.04
CA THR A 79 -21.49 24.60 2.44
C THR A 79 -22.87 25.27 2.34
N LEU A 80 -23.94 24.48 2.24
CA LEU A 80 -25.30 25.02 2.16
C LEU A 80 -25.67 25.87 3.38
N ILE A 81 -25.12 25.55 4.56
CA ILE A 81 -25.34 26.37 5.77
C ILE A 81 -24.67 27.75 5.64
N ARG A 82 -23.49 27.84 5.03
CA ARG A 82 -22.80 29.11 4.75
C ARG A 82 -23.49 29.93 3.68
N ILE A 83 -24.08 29.28 2.68
CA ILE A 83 -24.92 29.94 1.67
C ILE A 83 -26.20 30.49 2.32
N TYR A 84 -26.80 29.74 3.25
CA TYR A 84 -27.94 30.22 4.04
C TYR A 84 -27.58 31.40 4.95
N GLU A 85 -26.43 31.37 5.64
CA GLU A 85 -25.92 32.49 6.43
C GLU A 85 -25.68 33.74 5.57
N ALA A 86 -25.11 33.58 4.37
CA ALA A 86 -24.92 34.67 3.42
C ALA A 86 -26.28 35.26 2.98
N LEU A 87 -27.27 34.41 2.70
CA LEU A 87 -28.61 34.84 2.35
C LEU A 87 -29.32 35.55 3.51
N ARG A 88 -29.15 35.08 4.75
CA ARG A 88 -29.61 35.74 5.99
C ARG A 88 -29.00 37.13 6.14
N GLY A 89 -27.69 37.27 5.85
CA GLY A 89 -26.97 38.55 5.89
C GLY A 89 -27.49 39.59 4.90
N LEU A 90 -28.16 39.16 3.82
CA LEU A 90 -28.81 40.05 2.86
C LEU A 90 -30.22 40.47 3.29
N GLY A 91 -30.82 39.82 4.30
CA GLY A 91 -32.16 40.14 4.82
C GLY A 91 -33.18 39.00 4.73
N TYR A 92 -32.78 37.79 4.34
CA TYR A 92 -33.67 36.63 4.29
C TYR A 92 -34.17 36.25 5.69
N GLU A 93 -35.47 35.97 5.85
CA GLU A 93 -36.08 35.58 7.14
C GLU A 93 -36.74 34.18 7.12
N GLY A 94 -36.47 33.40 6.07
CA GLY A 94 -36.92 32.03 5.98
C GLY A 94 -35.96 31.03 6.63
N GLY A 95 -36.35 29.75 6.62
CA GLY A 95 -35.56 28.68 7.24
C GLY A 95 -34.56 28.03 6.30
N TYR A 96 -33.48 27.48 6.87
CA TYR A 96 -32.44 26.73 6.17
C TYR A 96 -32.98 25.63 5.24
N ASP A 97 -34.04 24.91 5.64
CA ASP A 97 -34.63 23.83 4.84
C ASP A 97 -35.25 24.30 3.52
N ALA A 98 -35.66 25.57 3.41
CA ALA A 98 -36.16 26.12 2.15
C ALA A 98 -34.99 26.36 1.17
N VAL A 99 -33.89 26.91 1.66
CA VAL A 99 -32.63 27.09 0.91
C VAL A 99 -32.05 25.73 0.48
N ARG A 100 -32.01 24.75 1.39
CA ARG A 100 -31.53 23.39 1.11
C ARG A 100 -32.35 22.70 0.02
N ARG A 101 -33.69 22.78 0.09
CA ARG A 101 -34.58 22.20 -0.93
C ARG A 101 -34.41 22.89 -2.28
N TYR A 102 -34.38 24.22 -2.29
CA TYR A 102 -34.19 24.99 -3.52
C TYR A 102 -32.83 24.69 -4.17
N ALA A 103 -31.74 24.69 -3.40
CA ALA A 103 -30.40 24.36 -3.91
C ALA A 103 -30.32 22.93 -4.47
N LYS A 104 -31.05 21.96 -3.88
CA LYS A 104 -31.14 20.59 -4.40
C LYS A 104 -31.86 20.55 -5.75
N THR A 105 -32.96 21.28 -5.90
CA THR A 105 -33.70 21.41 -7.17
C THR A 105 -32.85 22.11 -8.22
N TRP A 106 -32.24 23.24 -7.89
CA TRP A 106 -31.34 24.00 -8.74
C TRP A 106 -30.16 23.15 -9.27
N LYS A 107 -29.57 22.33 -8.40
CA LYS A 107 -28.49 21.40 -8.79
C LYS A 107 -29.01 20.33 -9.77
N ARG A 108 -30.23 19.83 -9.56
CA ARG A 108 -30.86 18.82 -10.43
C ARG A 108 -31.17 19.40 -11.82
N GLU A 109 -31.71 20.62 -11.88
CA GLU A 109 -32.05 21.31 -13.13
C GLU A 109 -30.80 21.67 -13.95
N ARG A 110 -29.73 22.12 -13.31
CA ARG A 110 -28.43 22.31 -13.98
C ARG A 110 -27.82 20.99 -14.44
N ALA A 111 -27.89 19.93 -13.63
CA ALA A 111 -27.39 18.62 -13.99
C ALA A 111 -28.16 18.00 -15.18
N SER A 112 -29.45 18.32 -15.36
CA SER A 112 -30.22 17.87 -16.52
C SER A 112 -29.85 18.56 -17.83
N VAL A 113 -29.32 19.80 -17.77
CA VAL A 113 -28.88 20.55 -18.98
C VAL A 113 -27.49 20.10 -19.45
N THR A 114 -26.66 19.56 -18.55
CA THR A 114 -25.34 19.00 -18.85
C THR A 114 -25.28 17.47 -18.81
N ALA A 115 -26.42 16.79 -18.80
CA ALA A 115 -26.48 15.33 -18.77
C ALA A 115 -25.94 14.75 -20.08
N GLN A 116 -24.65 14.41 -20.09
CA GLN A 116 -24.06 13.61 -21.14
C GLN A 116 -24.64 12.19 -21.06
N ALA A 117 -25.10 11.66 -22.19
CA ALA A 117 -25.47 10.26 -22.28
C ALA A 117 -24.20 9.40 -22.25
N PHE A 118 -24.14 8.45 -21.33
CA PHE A 118 -23.04 7.48 -21.23
C PHE A 118 -23.50 6.12 -21.74
N VAL A 119 -22.63 5.44 -22.48
CA VAL A 119 -22.87 4.06 -22.93
C VAL A 119 -22.45 3.10 -21.82
N PRO A 120 -23.33 2.19 -21.35
CA PRO A 120 -22.94 1.16 -20.41
C PRO A 120 -21.85 0.26 -20.99
N LEU A 121 -20.74 0.10 -20.26
CA LEU A 121 -19.63 -0.77 -20.65
C LEU A 121 -19.83 -2.17 -20.07
N SER A 122 -19.73 -3.19 -20.93
CA SER A 122 -19.72 -4.61 -20.56
C SER A 122 -18.36 -5.21 -20.91
N PHE A 123 -17.85 -6.07 -20.03
CA PHE A 123 -16.54 -6.71 -20.16
C PHE A 123 -16.68 -8.20 -19.90
N ALA A 124 -16.02 -9.03 -20.73
CA ALA A 124 -15.89 -10.46 -20.53
C ALA A 124 -14.99 -10.79 -19.32
N PRO A 125 -15.11 -11.99 -18.74
CA PRO A 125 -14.21 -12.45 -17.67
C PRO A 125 -12.74 -12.36 -18.10
N GLY A 126 -11.89 -11.75 -17.27
CA GLY A 126 -10.46 -11.57 -17.54
C GLY A 126 -10.12 -10.59 -18.66
N GLU A 127 -11.09 -9.87 -19.22
CA GLU A 127 -10.86 -8.95 -20.34
C GLU A 127 -10.07 -7.71 -19.90
N ALA A 128 -10.50 -7.04 -18.82
CA ALA A 128 -9.91 -5.78 -18.41
C ALA A 128 -9.93 -5.53 -16.90
N TYR A 129 -8.96 -4.76 -16.42
CA TYR A 129 -9.02 -4.08 -15.14
C TYR A 129 -8.82 -2.57 -15.31
N GLN A 130 -9.23 -1.80 -14.32
CA GLN A 130 -8.97 -0.36 -14.22
C GLN A 130 -8.03 -0.06 -13.07
N PHE A 131 -7.11 0.88 -13.29
CA PHE A 131 -6.20 1.38 -12.27
C PHE A 131 -6.43 2.87 -12.00
N ASP A 132 -6.40 3.27 -10.72
CA ASP A 132 -6.49 4.67 -10.31
C ASP A 132 -5.74 4.96 -9.00
N TRP A 133 -5.48 6.25 -8.76
CA TRP A 133 -5.01 6.77 -7.49
C TRP A 133 -6.10 7.62 -6.82
N SER A 134 -6.26 7.45 -5.51
CA SER A 134 -7.00 8.40 -4.67
C SER A 134 -6.10 8.98 -3.59
N HIS A 135 -6.51 10.14 -3.03
CA HIS A 135 -5.83 10.77 -1.91
C HIS A 135 -6.75 10.76 -0.70
N GLU A 136 -6.31 10.13 0.38
CA GLU A 136 -7.10 10.00 1.60
C GLU A 136 -6.33 10.56 2.80
N ILE A 137 -7.05 11.13 3.76
CA ILE A 137 -6.46 11.72 4.97
C ILE A 137 -6.63 10.73 6.11
N VAL A 138 -5.51 10.28 6.69
CA VAL A 138 -5.47 9.32 7.80
C VAL A 138 -4.56 9.83 8.92
N LEU A 139 -4.65 9.20 10.09
CA LEU A 139 -3.71 9.40 11.18
C LEU A 139 -2.76 8.18 11.24
N ILE A 140 -1.47 8.38 10.95
CA ILE A 140 -0.43 7.34 11.05
C ILE A 140 0.56 7.75 12.13
N GLY A 141 0.75 6.92 13.16
CA GLY A 141 1.69 7.17 14.25
C GLY A 141 1.43 8.52 14.96
N GLY A 142 0.15 8.89 15.11
CA GLY A 142 -0.26 10.18 15.68
C GLY A 142 -0.16 11.39 14.74
N THR A 143 0.35 11.23 13.52
CA THR A 143 0.50 12.32 12.54
C THR A 143 -0.60 12.27 11.49
N THR A 144 -1.23 13.42 11.19
CA THR A 144 -2.19 13.50 10.08
C THR A 144 -1.43 13.54 8.76
N VAL A 145 -1.65 12.55 7.91
CA VAL A 145 -0.96 12.39 6.63
C VAL A 145 -1.97 12.20 5.51
N THR A 146 -1.62 12.71 4.32
CA THR A 146 -2.36 12.39 3.09
C THR A 146 -1.69 11.20 2.43
N VAL A 147 -2.37 10.05 2.42
CA VAL A 147 -1.90 8.82 1.76
C VAL A 147 -2.38 8.76 0.32
N LYS A 148 -1.62 8.08 -0.52
CA LYS A 148 -1.94 7.80 -1.91
C LYS A 148 -2.43 6.36 -1.99
N VAL A 149 -3.69 6.15 -2.32
CA VAL A 149 -4.30 4.82 -2.37
C VAL A 149 -4.34 4.39 -3.83
N ALA A 150 -3.62 3.32 -4.16
CA ALA A 150 -3.74 2.64 -5.44
C ALA A 150 -5.03 1.82 -5.44
N HIS A 151 -5.79 1.90 -6.52
CA HIS A 151 -7.00 1.12 -6.76
C HIS A 151 -6.78 0.27 -8.00
N VAL A 152 -6.97 -1.04 -7.88
CA VAL A 152 -7.12 -1.96 -9.01
C VAL A 152 -8.53 -2.53 -8.94
N ARG A 153 -9.26 -2.53 -10.06
CA ARG A 153 -10.61 -3.08 -10.14
C ARG A 153 -10.75 -3.98 -11.35
N LEU A 154 -11.10 -5.24 -11.15
CA LEU A 154 -11.51 -6.13 -12.25
C LEU A 154 -12.83 -5.64 -12.83
N CYS A 155 -12.88 -5.42 -14.14
CA CYS A 155 -14.07 -4.85 -14.77
C CYS A 155 -15.25 -5.81 -14.75
N HIS A 156 -15.04 -7.12 -14.90
CA HIS A 156 -16.11 -8.11 -14.96
C HIS A 156 -16.70 -8.43 -13.58
N SER A 157 -15.92 -9.00 -12.65
CA SER A 157 -16.43 -9.35 -11.30
C SER A 157 -16.68 -8.17 -10.38
N ARG A 158 -16.14 -6.98 -10.71
CA ARG A 158 -16.07 -5.80 -9.82
C ARG A 158 -15.16 -5.99 -8.61
N MET A 159 -14.39 -7.08 -8.56
CA MET A 159 -13.44 -7.31 -7.48
C MET A 159 -12.44 -6.16 -7.45
N LEU A 160 -12.26 -5.60 -6.26
CA LEU A 160 -11.33 -4.50 -6.05
C LEU A 160 -10.15 -4.93 -5.20
N PHE A 161 -9.05 -4.21 -5.35
CA PHE A 161 -7.90 -4.23 -4.48
C PHE A 161 -7.47 -2.79 -4.24
N VAL A 162 -7.12 -2.47 -2.99
CA VAL A 162 -6.60 -1.16 -2.63
C VAL A 162 -5.35 -1.28 -1.76
N ARG A 163 -4.39 -0.39 -1.97
CA ARG A 163 -3.16 -0.31 -1.17
C ARG A 163 -2.70 1.13 -1.03
N ALA A 164 -2.41 1.55 0.19
CA ALA A 164 -1.94 2.87 0.55
C ALA A 164 -0.41 2.98 0.50
N TYR A 165 0.05 4.10 -0.04
CA TYR A 165 1.45 4.46 -0.24
C TYR A 165 1.70 5.92 0.19
N PRO A 166 2.97 6.28 0.49
CA PRO A 166 3.33 7.66 0.80
C PRO A 166 3.38 8.58 -0.43
N ARG A 167 3.54 8.04 -1.64
CA ARG A 167 3.54 8.80 -2.90
C ARG A 167 3.08 7.93 -4.07
N GLU A 168 3.11 8.49 -5.27
CA GLU A 168 2.72 7.83 -6.54
C GLU A 168 3.94 7.72 -7.44
N SER A 169 5.09 7.25 -6.91
CA SER A 169 6.29 7.06 -7.72
C SER A 169 6.22 5.76 -8.51
N GLN A 170 7.07 5.63 -9.53
CA GLN A 170 7.01 4.52 -10.48
C GLN A 170 7.14 3.15 -9.79
N GLU A 171 8.07 2.99 -8.87
CA GLU A 171 8.27 1.76 -8.09
C GLU A 171 7.07 1.41 -7.20
N MET A 172 6.24 2.38 -6.82
CA MET A 172 5.00 2.14 -6.08
C MET A 172 3.86 1.73 -7.00
N VAL A 173 3.83 2.25 -8.23
CA VAL A 173 2.94 1.71 -9.27
C VAL A 173 3.28 0.24 -9.50
N PHE A 174 4.57 -0.11 -9.60
CA PHE A 174 4.98 -1.50 -9.79
C PHE A 174 4.59 -2.41 -8.63
N ASP A 175 4.85 -1.99 -7.38
CA ASP A 175 4.42 -2.74 -6.20
C ASP A 175 2.88 -2.85 -6.14
N ALA A 176 2.13 -1.80 -6.47
CA ALA A 176 0.66 -1.84 -6.43
C ALA A 176 0.09 -2.91 -7.37
N HIS A 177 0.66 -3.04 -8.57
CA HIS A 177 0.27 -4.07 -9.53
C HIS A 177 0.69 -5.46 -9.08
N ASP A 178 1.95 -5.62 -8.63
CA ASP A 178 2.44 -6.90 -8.09
C ASP A 178 1.54 -7.42 -6.97
N ARG A 179 1.23 -6.56 -5.99
CA ARG A 179 0.38 -6.91 -4.84
C ARG A 179 -1.05 -7.22 -5.25
N ALA A 180 -1.62 -6.46 -6.19
CA ALA A 180 -2.97 -6.72 -6.69
C ALA A 180 -3.06 -8.03 -7.45
N PHE A 181 -2.12 -8.30 -8.35
CA PHE A 181 -2.12 -9.53 -9.16
C PHE A 181 -1.81 -10.76 -8.32
N ALA A 182 -0.94 -10.65 -7.32
CA ALA A 182 -0.74 -11.69 -6.33
C ALA A 182 -2.03 -11.99 -5.55
N PHE A 183 -2.77 -10.96 -5.13
CA PHE A 183 -4.06 -11.12 -4.46
C PHE A 183 -5.11 -11.78 -5.36
N PHE A 184 -5.22 -11.36 -6.62
CA PHE A 184 -6.14 -11.98 -7.57
C PHE A 184 -5.68 -13.39 -8.01
N GLN A 185 -4.42 -13.74 -7.75
CA GLN A 185 -3.70 -14.88 -8.34
C GLN A 185 -3.75 -14.90 -9.88
N GLY A 186 -3.82 -13.71 -10.46
CA GLY A 186 -3.88 -13.51 -11.90
C GLY A 186 -4.07 -12.06 -12.30
N THR A 187 -4.18 -11.82 -13.59
CA THR A 187 -4.37 -10.49 -14.19
C THR A 187 -5.33 -10.58 -15.39
N CYS A 188 -5.78 -9.42 -15.88
CA CYS A 188 -6.58 -9.34 -17.10
C CYS A 188 -5.68 -9.14 -18.33
N GLN A 189 -6.23 -9.42 -19.51
CA GLN A 189 -5.56 -9.20 -20.79
C GLN A 189 -5.24 -7.72 -21.03
N ARG A 190 -6.08 -6.81 -20.51
CA ARG A 190 -5.95 -5.37 -20.72
C ARG A 190 -5.97 -4.59 -19.41
N GLY A 191 -5.05 -3.66 -19.26
CA GLY A 191 -5.01 -2.72 -18.14
C GLY A 191 -5.40 -1.33 -18.59
N ILE A 192 -6.47 -0.76 -18.02
CA ILE A 192 -6.96 0.57 -18.36
C ILE A 192 -6.39 1.60 -17.37
N TYR A 193 -5.65 2.56 -17.91
CA TYR A 193 -4.87 3.54 -17.16
C TYR A 193 -5.25 4.97 -17.50
N ASP A 194 -5.16 5.85 -16.50
CA ASP A 194 -5.14 7.29 -16.72
C ASP A 194 -3.77 7.76 -17.24
N ASN A 195 -3.71 9.01 -17.70
CA ASN A 195 -2.49 9.68 -18.19
C ASN A 195 -1.52 10.03 -17.05
N MET A 196 -1.19 9.05 -16.20
CA MET A 196 -0.23 9.22 -15.12
C MET A 196 1.18 9.32 -15.66
N LYS A 197 1.90 10.39 -15.26
CA LYS A 197 3.30 10.63 -15.65
C LYS A 197 4.26 9.49 -15.27
N THR A 198 3.88 8.63 -14.33
CA THR A 198 4.65 7.44 -13.93
C THR A 198 4.56 6.29 -14.91
N ALA A 199 3.53 6.24 -15.74
CA ALA A 199 3.38 5.29 -16.83
C ALA A 199 3.67 5.91 -18.19
N VAL A 200 3.50 7.22 -18.36
CA VAL A 200 3.60 7.91 -19.66
C VAL A 200 4.82 8.84 -19.69
N GLU A 201 5.78 8.56 -20.59
CA GLU A 201 6.99 9.36 -20.80
C GLU A 201 6.74 10.60 -21.68
N THR A 202 5.85 10.53 -22.67
CA THR A 202 5.53 11.66 -23.58
C THR A 202 4.11 11.53 -24.13
N ILE A 203 3.36 12.63 -24.15
CA ILE A 203 2.01 12.71 -24.74
C ILE A 203 2.16 13.29 -26.16
N PHE A 204 1.94 12.48 -27.19
CA PHE A 204 1.80 12.95 -28.57
C PHE A 204 0.34 13.29 -28.89
N VAL A 205 0.12 14.12 -29.91
CA VAL A 205 -1.22 14.47 -30.41
C VAL A 205 -1.80 13.24 -31.12
N GLY A 206 -2.67 12.47 -30.46
CA GLY A 206 -3.31 11.27 -31.03
C GLY A 206 -3.59 10.14 -30.02
N ARG A 207 -3.86 8.92 -30.52
CA ARG A 207 -4.05 7.68 -29.73
C ARG A 207 -2.74 7.00 -29.33
N GLU A 208 -1.62 7.36 -29.94
CA GLU A 208 -0.31 6.77 -29.66
C GLU A 208 0.35 7.45 -28.46
N ARG A 209 0.70 6.68 -27.43
CA ARG A 209 1.39 7.16 -26.22
C ARG A 209 2.69 6.41 -26.02
N ALA A 210 3.76 7.12 -25.69
CA ALA A 210 5.02 6.51 -25.28
C ALA A 210 4.92 6.18 -23.78
N TYR A 211 4.64 4.92 -23.48
CA TYR A 211 4.73 4.40 -22.12
C TYR A 211 6.19 4.28 -21.69
N ASN A 212 6.44 4.47 -20.39
CA ASN A 212 7.76 4.26 -19.82
C ASN A 212 8.24 2.83 -20.07
N ARG A 213 9.49 2.68 -20.50
CA ARG A 213 10.07 1.37 -20.84
C ARG A 213 9.93 0.34 -19.72
N ARG A 214 10.15 0.74 -18.46
CA ARG A 214 10.04 -0.14 -17.29
C ARG A 214 8.59 -0.54 -17.01
N PHE A 215 7.65 0.37 -17.26
CA PHE A 215 6.22 0.06 -17.18
C PHE A 215 5.79 -0.94 -18.25
N LEU A 216 6.25 -0.77 -19.49
CA LEU A 216 6.03 -1.76 -20.56
C LEU A 216 6.66 -3.11 -20.24
N GLN A 217 7.82 -3.15 -19.58
CA GLN A 217 8.41 -4.41 -19.10
C GLN A 217 7.53 -5.08 -18.04
N MET A 218 6.94 -4.33 -17.11
CA MET A 218 5.99 -4.86 -16.14
C MET A 218 4.74 -5.43 -16.84
N CYS A 219 4.17 -4.67 -17.77
CA CYS A 219 3.03 -5.12 -18.57
C CYS A 219 3.35 -6.39 -19.34
N SER A 220 4.53 -6.46 -19.98
CA SER A 220 5.00 -7.66 -20.68
C SER A 220 5.21 -8.86 -19.73
N HIS A 221 5.72 -8.63 -18.52
CA HIS A 221 5.92 -9.70 -17.51
C HIS A 221 4.58 -10.31 -17.08
N TYR A 222 3.53 -9.49 -16.97
CA TYR A 222 2.19 -9.93 -16.62
C TYR A 222 1.28 -10.20 -17.83
N LEU A 223 1.80 -10.11 -19.07
CA LEU A 223 1.02 -10.28 -20.31
C LEU A 223 -0.20 -9.35 -20.40
N VAL A 224 -0.05 -8.12 -19.93
CA VAL A 224 -1.08 -7.08 -19.96
C VAL A 224 -0.84 -6.14 -21.14
N ASP A 225 -1.89 -5.86 -21.91
CA ASP A 225 -1.94 -4.76 -22.88
C ASP A 225 -2.37 -3.44 -22.18
N PRO A 226 -1.47 -2.45 -22.03
CA PRO A 226 -1.82 -1.19 -21.38
C PRO A 226 -2.60 -0.28 -22.34
N VAL A 227 -3.82 0.08 -21.95
CA VAL A 227 -4.68 1.00 -22.69
C VAL A 227 -4.88 2.28 -21.88
N ALA A 228 -4.67 3.40 -22.54
CA ALA A 228 -4.73 4.71 -21.93
C ALA A 228 -6.09 5.36 -22.23
N CYS A 229 -6.80 5.88 -21.21
CA CYS A 229 -8.09 6.56 -21.44
C CYS A 229 -7.92 7.77 -22.36
N THR A 230 -8.84 7.98 -23.31
CA THR A 230 -8.80 9.14 -24.21
C THR A 230 -8.91 10.44 -23.40
N PRO A 231 -8.15 11.52 -23.70
CA PRO A 231 -8.27 12.77 -22.95
C PRO A 231 -9.71 13.28 -22.98
N ALA A 232 -10.22 13.72 -21.83
CA ALA A 232 -11.62 14.12 -21.62
C ALA A 232 -12.70 13.01 -21.74
N SER A 233 -12.31 11.72 -21.74
CA SER A 233 -13.23 10.56 -21.78
C SER A 233 -13.29 9.79 -20.45
N GLY A 234 -13.57 10.49 -19.34
CA GLY A 234 -13.65 9.89 -18.00
C GLY A 234 -14.67 8.73 -17.87
N TRP A 235 -15.63 8.66 -18.79
CA TRP A 235 -16.62 7.58 -18.86
C TRP A 235 -16.01 6.18 -19.10
N GLU A 236 -14.84 6.10 -19.76
CA GLU A 236 -14.08 4.85 -19.93
C GLU A 236 -13.59 4.27 -18.59
N LYS A 237 -13.52 5.12 -17.54
CA LYS A 237 -13.03 4.81 -16.19
C LYS A 237 -14.10 4.91 -15.10
N GLY A 238 -15.38 5.05 -15.47
CA GLY A 238 -16.47 5.28 -14.52
C GLY A 238 -16.64 4.22 -13.42
N GLN A 239 -16.09 3.01 -13.59
CA GLN A 239 -16.19 1.95 -12.59
C GLN A 239 -15.21 2.16 -11.43
N VAL A 240 -13.95 2.49 -11.70
CA VAL A 240 -12.97 2.80 -10.65
C VAL A 240 -13.18 4.19 -10.05
N GLU A 241 -13.71 5.18 -10.79
CA GLU A 241 -14.08 6.47 -10.19
C GLU A 241 -15.19 6.32 -9.12
N ASN A 242 -16.22 5.52 -9.42
CA ASN A 242 -17.25 5.16 -8.45
C ASN A 242 -16.67 4.34 -7.28
N GLN A 243 -15.68 3.48 -7.55
CA GLN A 243 -14.96 2.74 -6.51
C GLN A 243 -14.21 3.67 -5.55
N VAL A 244 -13.52 4.68 -6.06
CA VAL A 244 -12.80 5.66 -5.23
C VAL A 244 -13.77 6.33 -4.26
N GLY A 245 -14.95 6.75 -4.75
CA GLY A 245 -16.01 7.29 -3.89
C GLY A 245 -16.47 6.30 -2.83
N LEU A 246 -16.72 5.05 -3.20
CA LEU A 246 -17.13 3.99 -2.28
C LEU A 246 -16.08 3.72 -1.19
N VAL A 247 -14.82 3.59 -1.58
CA VAL A 247 -13.70 3.32 -0.67
C VAL A 247 -13.54 4.49 0.30
N ARG A 248 -13.59 5.73 -0.18
CA ARG A 248 -13.53 6.91 0.69
C ARG A 248 -14.65 6.92 1.75
N GLU A 249 -15.88 6.65 1.31
CA GLU A 249 -17.05 6.67 2.20
C GLU A 249 -17.09 5.49 3.17
N ARG A 250 -16.64 4.30 2.75
CA ARG A 250 -16.77 3.07 3.58
C ARG A 250 -15.52 2.72 4.36
N PHE A 251 -14.33 2.97 3.82
CA PHE A 251 -13.08 2.48 4.39
C PHE A 251 -12.34 3.58 5.14
N PHE A 252 -12.50 4.84 4.73
CA PHE A 252 -11.81 5.98 5.32
C PHE A 252 -12.70 6.90 6.17
N THR A 253 -13.98 6.53 6.36
CA THR A 253 -14.94 7.28 7.18
C THR A 253 -15.52 6.40 8.30
N PRO A 254 -15.40 6.77 9.59
CA PRO A 254 -14.67 7.95 10.11
C PRO A 254 -13.15 7.84 9.86
N ARG A 255 -12.42 8.95 10.05
CA ARG A 255 -10.98 9.02 9.78
C ARG A 255 -10.23 7.86 10.43
N VAL A 256 -9.56 7.05 9.61
CA VAL A 256 -8.77 5.88 10.03
C VAL A 256 -7.54 6.33 10.84
N ARG A 257 -7.23 5.56 11.90
CA ARG A 257 -6.09 5.77 12.79
C ARG A 257 -5.34 4.46 12.94
N VAL A 258 -4.05 4.48 12.64
CA VAL A 258 -3.14 3.32 12.65
C VAL A 258 -1.73 3.79 13.02
N GLN A 259 -0.81 2.86 13.29
CA GLN A 259 0.59 3.15 13.61
C GLN A 259 1.49 3.19 12.38
N SER A 260 1.18 2.41 11.33
CA SER A 260 2.04 2.29 10.14
C SER A 260 1.25 2.10 8.84
N TYR A 261 1.94 2.21 7.70
CA TYR A 261 1.38 1.83 6.39
C TYR A 261 1.09 0.33 6.30
N GLU A 262 1.88 -0.50 6.98
CA GLU A 262 1.65 -1.94 7.04
C GLU A 262 0.30 -2.25 7.71
N GLU A 263 0.04 -1.64 8.87
CA GLU A 263 -1.24 -1.77 9.57
C GLU A 263 -2.41 -1.22 8.74
N LEU A 264 -2.23 -0.06 8.08
CA LEU A 264 -3.23 0.49 7.18
C LEU A 264 -3.58 -0.49 6.06
N ASN A 265 -2.56 -1.07 5.43
CA ASN A 265 -2.73 -1.96 4.29
C ASN A 265 -3.34 -3.31 4.68
N ALA A 266 -3.02 -3.83 5.86
CA ALA A 266 -3.69 -5.01 6.41
C ALA A 266 -5.18 -4.74 6.63
N LEU A 267 -5.52 -3.62 7.28
CA LEU A 267 -6.91 -3.21 7.51
C LEU A 267 -7.68 -3.02 6.21
N LEU A 268 -7.08 -2.38 5.21
CA LEU A 268 -7.72 -2.18 3.90
C LEU A 268 -7.98 -3.50 3.18
N LEU A 269 -7.05 -4.45 3.25
CA LEU A 269 -7.22 -5.77 2.64
C LEU A 269 -8.39 -6.53 3.28
N ASP A 270 -8.48 -6.52 4.61
CA ASP A 270 -9.59 -7.14 5.33
C ASP A 270 -10.94 -6.51 4.95
N GLN A 271 -11.00 -5.19 4.85
CA GLN A 271 -12.20 -4.46 4.43
C GLN A 271 -12.60 -4.77 2.99
N VAL A 272 -11.64 -4.91 2.08
CA VAL A 272 -11.87 -5.32 0.69
C VAL A 272 -12.53 -6.70 0.65
N ILE A 273 -11.97 -7.68 1.35
CA ILE A 273 -12.48 -9.05 1.37
C ILE A 273 -13.89 -9.08 2.00
N ALA A 274 -14.07 -8.41 3.14
CA ALA A 274 -15.35 -8.34 3.82
C ALA A 274 -16.42 -7.66 2.95
N TYR A 275 -16.06 -6.57 2.27
CA TYR A 275 -16.96 -5.88 1.34
C TYR A 275 -17.39 -6.80 0.20
N ALA A 276 -16.43 -7.44 -0.47
CA ALA A 276 -16.69 -8.28 -1.63
C ALA A 276 -17.59 -9.48 -1.30
N LYS A 277 -17.43 -10.07 -0.10
CA LYS A 277 -18.26 -11.19 0.38
C LYS A 277 -19.67 -10.77 0.82
N ALA A 278 -19.86 -9.52 1.24
CA ALA A 278 -21.14 -9.06 1.76
C ALA A 278 -22.02 -8.36 0.71
N HIS A 279 -21.43 -7.82 -0.36
CA HIS A 279 -22.15 -6.95 -1.30
C HIS A 279 -22.51 -7.68 -2.59
N PRO A 280 -23.77 -7.56 -3.05
CA PRO A 280 -24.22 -8.14 -4.31
C PRO A 280 -23.52 -7.49 -5.52
N HIS A 281 -23.34 -8.27 -6.58
CA HIS A 281 -22.84 -7.78 -7.85
C HIS A 281 -23.87 -6.79 -8.46
N PRO A 282 -23.43 -5.64 -9.02
CA PRO A 282 -24.35 -4.61 -9.51
C PRO A 282 -25.34 -5.08 -10.58
N GLU A 283 -24.90 -6.01 -11.45
CA GLU A 283 -25.69 -6.55 -12.56
C GLU A 283 -26.32 -7.91 -12.22
N GLU A 284 -25.79 -8.64 -11.23
CA GLU A 284 -26.24 -9.98 -10.84
C GLU A 284 -26.49 -10.02 -9.34
N ARG A 285 -27.62 -9.46 -8.90
CA ARG A 285 -27.87 -9.19 -7.47
C ARG A 285 -28.01 -10.45 -6.60
N GLU A 286 -28.13 -11.62 -7.21
CA GLU A 286 -28.19 -12.92 -6.52
C GLU A 286 -26.82 -13.44 -6.11
N ARG A 287 -25.74 -12.91 -6.71
CA ARG A 287 -24.35 -13.28 -6.41
C ARG A 287 -23.63 -12.11 -5.80
N THR A 288 -22.72 -12.39 -4.89
CA THR A 288 -21.79 -11.42 -4.32
C THR A 288 -20.67 -11.09 -5.30
N VAL A 289 -20.00 -9.97 -5.09
CA VAL A 289 -18.77 -9.63 -5.83
C VAL A 289 -17.72 -10.74 -5.67
N TRP A 290 -17.62 -11.33 -4.48
CA TRP A 290 -16.72 -12.44 -4.21
C TRP A 290 -17.04 -13.70 -5.04
N GLU A 291 -18.31 -14.12 -5.10
CA GLU A 291 -18.70 -15.29 -5.90
C GLU A 291 -18.46 -15.08 -7.40
N ARG A 292 -18.67 -13.85 -7.90
CA ARG A 292 -18.33 -13.49 -9.28
C ARG A 292 -16.82 -13.51 -9.53
N PHE A 293 -16.03 -13.05 -8.56
CA PHE A 293 -14.58 -13.10 -8.62
C PHE A 293 -14.05 -14.53 -8.66
N GLU A 294 -14.54 -15.41 -7.79
CA GLU A 294 -14.16 -16.83 -7.79
C GLU A 294 -14.46 -17.50 -9.13
N ALA A 295 -15.60 -17.17 -9.76
CA ALA A 295 -15.92 -17.65 -11.10
C ALA A 295 -15.01 -17.06 -12.21
N GLU A 296 -14.62 -15.78 -12.09
CA GLU A 296 -13.75 -15.10 -13.07
C GLU A 296 -12.30 -15.61 -13.01
N ARG A 297 -11.82 -16.10 -11.86
CA ARG A 297 -10.42 -16.51 -11.66
C ARG A 297 -9.88 -17.46 -12.72
N ALA A 298 -10.69 -18.38 -13.22
CA ALA A 298 -10.29 -19.32 -14.26
C ALA A 298 -10.03 -18.67 -15.63
N ALA A 299 -10.54 -17.46 -15.85
CA ALA A 299 -10.34 -16.68 -17.07
C ALA A 299 -9.21 -15.63 -16.95
N LEU A 300 -8.65 -15.43 -15.76
CA LEU A 300 -7.50 -14.55 -15.55
C LEU A 300 -6.24 -15.20 -16.14
N VAL A 301 -5.34 -14.36 -16.65
CA VAL A 301 -3.97 -14.77 -16.96
C VAL A 301 -3.27 -15.11 -15.64
N PRO A 302 -2.68 -16.32 -15.49
CA PRO A 302 -2.04 -16.73 -14.24
C PRO A 302 -0.94 -15.77 -13.79
N TYR A 303 -0.85 -15.54 -12.48
CA TYR A 303 0.18 -14.67 -11.92
C TYR A 303 1.59 -15.25 -12.14
N ALA A 304 2.42 -14.52 -12.88
CA ALA A 304 3.78 -14.94 -13.28
C ALA A 304 4.84 -14.84 -12.16
N GLY A 305 4.45 -14.46 -10.94
CA GLY A 305 5.38 -14.14 -9.86
C GLY A 305 5.82 -12.67 -9.88
N ARG A 306 6.68 -12.31 -8.92
CA ARG A 306 7.02 -10.90 -8.66
C ARG A 306 7.81 -10.28 -9.79
N PHE A 307 7.35 -9.13 -10.27
CA PHE A 307 8.14 -8.27 -11.15
C PHE A 307 9.20 -7.50 -10.35
N ASP A 308 10.44 -7.45 -10.85
CA ASP A 308 11.54 -6.68 -10.24
C ASP A 308 11.35 -5.17 -10.46
N GLY A 309 10.41 -4.58 -9.74
CA GLY A 309 9.91 -3.22 -9.91
C GLY A 309 10.66 -2.15 -9.12
N PHE A 310 11.87 -1.80 -9.54
CA PHE A 310 12.66 -0.69 -8.99
C PHE A 310 12.78 0.53 -9.94
N HIS A 311 13.08 1.68 -9.33
CA HIS A 311 13.62 2.87 -10.00
C HIS A 311 15.13 2.97 -9.71
N ALA A 312 15.96 3.08 -10.75
CA ALA A 312 17.41 3.14 -10.61
C ALA A 312 17.96 4.54 -10.85
N ILE A 313 18.91 4.95 -10.02
CA ILE A 313 19.72 6.15 -10.21
C ILE A 313 21.20 5.86 -9.90
N SER A 314 22.10 6.61 -10.51
CA SER A 314 23.51 6.63 -10.11
C SER A 314 23.74 7.67 -9.02
N ALA A 315 24.51 7.33 -7.99
CA ALA A 315 24.84 8.23 -6.90
C ALA A 315 26.32 8.10 -6.48
N SER A 316 26.91 9.18 -5.96
CA SER A 316 28.25 9.15 -5.40
C SER A 316 28.24 8.73 -3.94
N VAL A 317 29.31 8.04 -3.52
CA VAL A 317 29.54 7.63 -2.13
C VAL A 317 30.44 8.65 -1.45
N SER A 318 30.01 9.20 -0.31
CA SER A 318 30.84 10.10 0.49
C SER A 318 31.98 9.34 1.19
N THR A 319 32.99 10.07 1.64
CA THR A 319 34.09 9.52 2.46
C THR A 319 33.63 8.98 3.82
N THR A 320 32.41 9.32 4.25
CA THR A 320 31.75 8.79 5.46
C THR A 320 30.89 7.57 5.18
N CYS A 321 31.10 6.90 4.04
CA CYS A 321 30.35 5.73 3.59
C CYS A 321 28.84 6.00 3.42
N LEU A 322 28.44 7.21 2.99
CA LEU A 322 27.02 7.56 2.82
C LEU A 322 26.68 7.85 1.36
N VAL A 323 25.49 7.43 0.96
CA VAL A 323 24.86 7.74 -0.33
C VAL A 323 23.60 8.55 -0.08
N ARG A 324 23.43 9.65 -0.81
CA ARG A 324 22.21 10.47 -0.73
C ARG A 324 21.18 9.94 -1.71
N PHE A 325 19.99 9.62 -1.21
CA PHE A 325 18.83 9.26 -2.01
C PHE A 325 17.57 9.82 -1.38
N ASP A 326 16.72 10.46 -2.19
CA ASP A 326 15.40 10.92 -1.77
C ASP A 326 15.40 11.81 -0.50
N ASN A 327 16.36 12.75 -0.43
CA ASN A 327 16.62 13.63 0.72
C ASN A 327 17.08 12.94 2.02
N ASN A 328 17.38 11.65 1.97
CA ASN A 328 17.93 10.89 3.08
C ASN A 328 19.34 10.39 2.72
N ARG A 329 20.08 9.94 3.74
CA ARG A 329 21.42 9.37 3.60
C ARG A 329 21.38 7.93 4.06
N TYR A 330 21.92 7.04 3.25
CA TYR A 330 22.00 5.61 3.54
C TYR A 330 23.46 5.21 3.57
N SER A 331 23.86 4.48 4.60
CA SER A 331 25.23 3.96 4.66
C SER A 331 25.48 2.86 3.63
N VAL A 332 26.74 2.70 3.23
CA VAL A 332 27.20 1.63 2.33
C VAL A 332 28.46 0.99 2.85
N MET A 333 28.72 -0.27 2.50
CA MET A 333 29.99 -0.93 2.80
C MET A 333 31.17 -0.04 2.44
N ALA A 334 32.15 0.10 3.34
CA ALA A 334 33.31 0.97 3.15
C ALA A 334 34.11 0.69 1.85
N SER A 335 34.04 -0.53 1.32
CA SER A 335 34.61 -0.91 0.03
C SER A 335 34.01 -0.17 -1.16
N ALA A 336 32.83 0.44 -1.01
CA ALA A 336 32.15 1.17 -2.07
C ALA A 336 32.67 2.61 -2.25
N ILE A 337 33.48 3.13 -1.33
CA ILE A 337 34.04 4.49 -1.42
C ILE A 337 34.89 4.64 -2.69
N GLY A 338 34.80 5.82 -3.31
CA GLY A 338 35.68 6.25 -4.40
C GLY A 338 35.14 5.99 -5.81
N ARG A 339 34.04 5.24 -5.94
CA ARG A 339 33.35 5.00 -7.22
C ARG A 339 31.84 5.21 -7.06
N PRO A 340 31.12 5.58 -8.12
CA PRO A 340 29.66 5.69 -8.07
C PRO A 340 29.01 4.33 -7.80
N VAL A 341 27.77 4.38 -7.32
CA VAL A 341 26.93 3.22 -7.06
C VAL A 341 25.59 3.38 -7.76
N GLU A 342 24.95 2.26 -8.10
CA GLU A 342 23.56 2.23 -8.55
C GLU A 342 22.65 2.07 -7.33
N VAL A 343 21.74 3.02 -7.13
CA VAL A 343 20.69 2.94 -6.12
C VAL A 343 19.42 2.45 -6.80
N ARG A 344 18.96 1.25 -6.43
CA ARG A 344 17.67 0.68 -6.82
C ARG A 344 16.66 0.92 -5.71
N ALA A 345 15.72 1.81 -5.99
CA ALA A 345 14.64 2.14 -5.08
C ALA A 345 13.42 1.26 -5.37
N TYR A 346 13.01 0.49 -4.38
CA TYR A 346 11.77 -0.28 -4.35
C TYR A 346 10.72 0.46 -3.51
N ALA A 347 9.49 -0.05 -3.48
CA ALA A 347 8.41 0.56 -2.71
C ALA A 347 8.74 0.67 -1.20
N GLU A 348 9.39 -0.32 -0.60
CA GLU A 348 9.64 -0.38 0.86
C GLU A 348 11.14 -0.41 1.22
N ARG A 349 12.02 -0.63 0.24
CA ARG A 349 13.47 -0.78 0.46
C ARG A 349 14.30 -0.02 -0.57
N VAL A 350 15.56 0.19 -0.23
CA VAL A 350 16.60 0.73 -1.11
C VAL A 350 17.74 -0.26 -1.15
N GLU A 351 18.08 -0.74 -2.35
CA GLU A 351 19.22 -1.62 -2.60
C GLU A 351 20.30 -0.82 -3.32
N ILE A 352 21.53 -0.85 -2.81
CA ILE A 352 22.65 -0.10 -3.39
C ILE A 352 23.65 -1.11 -3.94
N ARG A 353 24.04 -0.95 -5.20
CA ARG A 353 24.92 -1.86 -5.93
C ARG A 353 26.15 -1.17 -6.46
N GLN A 354 27.28 -1.88 -6.46
CA GLN A 354 28.50 -1.48 -7.14
C GLN A 354 29.04 -2.68 -7.92
N ASP A 355 29.36 -2.50 -9.19
CA ASP A 355 29.88 -3.55 -10.09
C ASP A 355 29.02 -4.84 -10.06
N GLY A 356 27.70 -4.68 -10.02
CA GLY A 356 26.75 -5.79 -9.97
C GLY A 356 26.62 -6.49 -8.61
N ARG A 357 27.35 -6.07 -7.56
CA ARG A 357 27.24 -6.61 -6.20
C ARG A 357 26.45 -5.66 -5.29
N VAL A 358 25.63 -6.21 -4.39
CA VAL A 358 24.94 -5.41 -3.37
C VAL A 358 25.95 -4.97 -2.32
N VAL A 359 26.05 -3.66 -2.10
CA VAL A 359 26.94 -3.03 -1.11
C VAL A 359 26.18 -2.39 0.04
N ALA A 360 24.85 -2.34 -0.04
CA ALA A 360 23.94 -2.04 1.06
C ALA A 360 22.50 -2.40 0.70
N GLU A 361 21.72 -2.71 1.72
CA GLU A 361 20.26 -2.78 1.65
C GLU A 361 19.68 -2.10 2.89
N HIS A 362 18.66 -1.26 2.69
CA HIS A 362 18.01 -0.51 3.77
C HIS A 362 16.50 -0.49 3.60
N GLU A 363 15.77 -0.44 4.71
CA GLU A 363 14.39 0.05 4.69
C GLU A 363 14.35 1.49 4.17
N ARG A 364 13.33 1.80 3.38
CA ARG A 364 13.22 3.10 2.73
C ARG A 364 12.64 4.16 3.67
N ALA A 365 13.42 5.22 3.91
CA ALA A 365 12.95 6.41 4.59
C ALA A 365 12.25 7.38 3.61
N PHE A 366 11.03 7.78 3.94
CA PHE A 366 10.22 8.77 3.19
C PHE A 366 10.22 10.17 3.82
N GLY A 367 10.85 10.31 4.99
CA GLY A 367 11.09 11.60 5.63
C GLY A 367 12.15 12.42 4.89
N ARG A 368 12.68 13.45 5.57
CA ARG A 368 13.78 14.27 5.06
C ARG A 368 14.91 14.32 6.07
N ASP A 369 16.13 14.45 5.56
CA ASP A 369 17.36 14.66 6.31
C ASP A 369 17.68 13.55 7.33
N GLN A 370 17.08 12.37 7.15
CA GLN A 370 17.40 11.19 7.96
C GLN A 370 18.70 10.56 7.48
N THR A 371 19.45 9.96 8.40
CA THR A 371 20.64 9.17 8.09
C THR A 371 20.46 7.78 8.66
N VAL A 372 20.36 6.79 7.77
CA VAL A 372 20.16 5.38 8.09
C VAL A 372 21.52 4.68 8.07
N PHE A 373 21.97 4.29 9.25
CA PHE A 373 23.23 3.57 9.42
C PHE A 373 22.96 2.08 9.55
N ASP A 374 23.73 1.28 8.81
CA ASP A 374 24.04 -0.09 9.17
C ASP A 374 25.47 -0.07 9.72
N PRO A 375 25.66 -0.38 11.01
CA PRO A 375 26.99 -0.39 11.63
C PRO A 375 27.96 -1.38 10.99
N TRP A 376 27.45 -2.47 10.40
CA TRP A 376 28.28 -3.49 9.73
C TRP A 376 29.04 -2.92 8.54
N HIS A 377 28.49 -1.91 7.86
CA HIS A 377 29.17 -1.19 6.79
C HIS A 377 30.49 -0.54 7.20
N TYR A 378 30.64 -0.24 8.49
CA TYR A 378 31.79 0.46 9.06
C TYR A 378 32.77 -0.46 9.79
N VAL A 379 32.45 -1.75 10.00
CA VAL A 379 33.36 -2.69 10.67
C VAL A 379 34.72 -2.81 9.96
N PRO A 380 34.81 -2.87 8.61
CA PRO A 380 36.12 -2.83 7.93
C PRO A 380 36.93 -1.56 8.20
N VAL A 381 36.26 -0.44 8.52
CA VAL A 381 36.92 0.82 8.89
C VAL A 381 37.45 0.74 10.31
N LEU A 382 36.70 0.11 11.23
CA LEU A 382 37.12 -0.09 12.62
C LEU A 382 38.43 -0.87 12.72
N ALA A 383 38.63 -1.89 11.88
CA ALA A 383 39.88 -2.65 11.84
C ALA A 383 41.13 -1.77 11.65
N ARG A 384 40.99 -0.63 10.95
CA ARG A 384 42.06 0.36 10.76
C ARG A 384 42.01 1.50 11.78
N LYS A 385 40.83 1.81 12.32
CA LYS A 385 40.58 2.95 13.22
C LYS A 385 39.71 2.52 14.43
N PRO A 386 40.25 1.73 15.38
CA PRO A 386 39.42 1.13 16.45
C PRO A 386 38.73 2.16 17.35
N GLY A 387 39.37 3.31 17.59
CA GLY A 387 38.81 4.38 18.44
C GLY A 387 37.53 5.02 17.89
N ALA A 388 37.20 4.79 16.61
CA ALA A 388 35.92 5.23 16.05
C ALA A 388 34.71 4.48 16.64
N LEU A 389 34.93 3.31 17.27
CA LEU A 389 33.86 2.54 17.92
C LEU A 389 33.18 3.33 19.05
N ARG A 390 33.91 4.19 19.77
CA ARG A 390 33.38 4.95 20.92
C ARG A 390 32.39 6.03 20.52
N ASN A 391 32.76 6.80 19.49
CA ASN A 391 32.09 8.07 19.16
C ASN A 391 31.46 8.08 17.76
N GLY A 392 31.67 7.03 16.96
CA GLY A 392 31.12 6.93 15.62
C GLY A 392 29.59 6.91 15.67
N ALA A 393 28.95 7.80 14.90
CA ALA A 393 27.49 7.89 14.81
C ALA A 393 26.80 6.54 14.52
N PRO A 394 27.34 5.65 13.65
CA PRO A 394 26.74 4.33 13.44
C PRO A 394 26.64 3.47 14.71
N PHE A 395 27.53 3.65 15.69
CA PHE A 395 27.68 2.71 16.81
C PHE A 395 26.95 3.11 18.09
N LYS A 396 26.31 4.30 18.14
CA LYS A 396 25.72 4.83 19.38
C LYS A 396 24.58 3.99 19.93
N ASP A 397 23.66 3.59 19.06
CA ASP A 397 22.47 2.80 19.42
C ASP A 397 22.51 1.40 18.78
N TRP A 398 23.72 0.87 18.60
CA TRP A 398 23.91 -0.40 17.93
C TRP A 398 23.41 -1.57 18.78
N MET A 399 22.31 -2.18 18.33
CA MET A 399 21.76 -3.39 18.93
C MET A 399 22.59 -4.61 18.48
N LEU A 400 23.40 -5.14 19.39
CA LEU A 400 24.13 -6.39 19.22
C LEU A 400 23.39 -7.55 19.89
N PRO A 401 23.61 -8.79 19.41
CA PRO A 401 23.15 -9.99 20.11
C PRO A 401 23.61 -10.03 21.59
N PRO A 402 22.84 -10.67 22.49
CA PRO A 402 23.02 -10.52 23.94
C PRO A 402 24.41 -10.86 24.47
N ALA A 403 25.05 -11.93 24.02
CA ALA A 403 26.37 -12.33 24.51
C ALA A 403 27.46 -11.39 24.00
N LEU A 404 27.43 -11.04 22.71
CA LEU A 404 28.34 -10.09 22.09
C LEU A 404 28.22 -8.70 22.72
N ASP A 405 27.02 -8.23 23.03
CA ASP A 405 26.81 -6.98 23.76
C ASP A 405 27.34 -7.04 25.20
N ARG A 406 27.19 -8.18 25.89
CA ARG A 406 27.77 -8.37 27.23
C ARG A 406 29.29 -8.36 27.19
N VAL A 407 29.91 -8.98 26.18
CA VAL A 407 31.36 -8.90 25.95
C VAL A 407 31.78 -7.46 25.69
N ARG A 408 31.08 -6.74 24.80
CA ARG A 408 31.32 -5.30 24.54
C ARG A 408 31.31 -4.47 25.82
N ARG A 409 30.31 -4.65 26.68
CA ARG A 409 30.17 -3.92 27.95
C ARG A 409 31.30 -4.25 28.93
N LYS A 410 31.72 -5.51 29.03
CA LYS A 410 32.87 -5.89 29.87
C LYS A 410 34.18 -5.28 29.35
N LEU A 411 34.39 -5.31 28.04
CA LEU A 411 35.59 -4.75 27.40
C LEU A 411 35.64 -3.21 27.47
N ALA A 412 34.51 -2.51 27.53
CA ALA A 412 34.48 -1.04 27.57
C ALA A 412 35.27 -0.42 28.75
N GLY A 413 35.41 -1.15 29.86
CA GLY A 413 36.20 -0.73 31.03
C GLY A 413 37.66 -1.19 31.02
N SER A 414 38.09 -1.97 30.03
CA SER A 414 39.43 -2.56 29.97
C SER A 414 40.39 -1.70 29.14
N ALA A 415 41.67 -1.68 29.53
CA ALA A 415 42.72 -1.11 28.70
C ALA A 415 42.78 -1.85 27.34
N GLY A 416 42.68 -1.10 26.24
CA GLY A 416 42.64 -1.68 24.89
C GLY A 416 41.34 -2.40 24.52
N GLY A 417 40.27 -2.26 25.31
CA GLY A 417 38.98 -2.93 25.09
C GLY A 417 38.35 -2.68 23.73
N ASP A 418 38.43 -1.45 23.20
CA ASP A 418 37.96 -1.12 21.85
C ASP A 418 38.62 -2.00 20.79
N ARG A 419 39.94 -2.21 20.89
CA ARG A 419 40.70 -2.97 19.90
C ARG A 419 40.28 -4.44 19.93
N GLN A 420 40.17 -5.01 21.12
CA GLN A 420 39.66 -6.36 21.32
C GLN A 420 38.24 -6.51 20.77
N MET A 421 37.36 -5.55 21.04
CA MET A 421 36.00 -5.58 20.52
C MET A 421 35.99 -5.51 18.99
N VAL A 422 36.85 -4.68 18.40
CA VAL A 422 36.98 -4.58 16.94
C VAL A 422 37.50 -5.87 16.33
N GLU A 423 38.43 -6.57 16.98
CA GLU A 423 38.90 -7.90 16.53
C GLU A 423 37.76 -8.92 16.51
N ILE A 424 36.94 -8.96 17.57
CA ILE A 424 35.74 -9.81 17.63
C ILE A 424 34.72 -9.44 16.55
N LEU A 425 34.42 -8.15 16.37
CA LEU A 425 33.49 -7.68 15.34
C LEU A 425 33.99 -7.98 13.93
N THR A 426 35.31 -7.93 13.70
CA THR A 426 35.90 -8.26 12.40
C THR A 426 35.73 -9.74 12.08
N ALA A 427 35.78 -10.63 13.07
CA ALA A 427 35.55 -12.06 12.89
C ALA A 427 34.14 -12.37 12.34
N VAL A 428 33.14 -11.53 12.64
CA VAL A 428 31.77 -11.67 12.12
C VAL A 428 31.74 -11.64 10.59
N LEU A 429 32.63 -10.89 9.94
CA LEU A 429 32.69 -10.82 8.47
C LEU A 429 33.12 -12.14 7.82
N GLY A 430 33.81 -13.01 8.56
CA GLY A 430 34.27 -14.31 8.09
C GLY A 430 33.44 -15.48 8.62
N ASP A 431 33.22 -15.54 9.94
CA ASP A 431 32.54 -16.65 10.62
C ASP A 431 31.02 -16.52 10.67
N GLY A 432 30.52 -15.30 10.42
CA GLY A 432 29.10 -14.98 10.58
C GLY A 432 28.72 -14.66 12.03
N LEU A 433 27.66 -13.85 12.17
CA LEU A 433 27.19 -13.36 13.47
C LEU A 433 26.79 -14.48 14.45
N PRO A 434 26.10 -15.57 14.01
CA PRO A 434 25.70 -16.64 14.93
C PRO A 434 26.88 -17.37 15.57
N ALA A 435 27.94 -17.64 14.81
CA ALA A 435 29.12 -18.33 15.32
C ALA A 435 29.88 -17.47 16.34
N VAL A 436 30.07 -16.18 16.03
CA VAL A 436 30.71 -15.22 16.95
C VAL A 436 29.89 -15.04 18.22
N GLU A 437 28.57 -14.94 18.11
CA GLU A 437 27.68 -14.86 19.28
C GLU A 437 27.78 -16.10 20.15
N ALA A 438 27.80 -17.30 19.56
CA ALA A 438 27.98 -18.55 20.29
C ALA A 438 29.33 -18.62 21.01
N ALA A 439 30.40 -18.20 20.33
CA ALA A 439 31.73 -18.11 20.91
C ALA A 439 31.80 -17.09 22.07
N CYS A 440 31.14 -15.93 21.95
CA CYS A 440 31.00 -14.97 23.05
C CYS A 440 30.22 -15.57 24.22
N ALA A 441 29.15 -16.32 23.96
CA ALA A 441 28.36 -16.97 25.01
C ALA A 441 29.17 -18.04 25.76
N GLU A 442 29.99 -18.82 25.05
CA GLU A 442 30.91 -19.79 25.63
C GLU A 442 31.99 -19.11 26.48
N ALA A 443 32.68 -18.10 25.95
CA ALA A 443 33.67 -17.34 26.71
C ALA A 443 33.07 -16.76 28.02
N LEU A 444 31.86 -16.20 27.94
CA LEU A 444 31.17 -15.67 29.12
C LEU A 444 30.79 -16.74 30.15
N ARG A 445 30.45 -17.97 29.72
CA ARG A 445 30.20 -19.11 30.63
C ARG A 445 31.47 -19.52 31.38
N GLU A 446 32.62 -19.44 30.72
CA GLU A 446 33.94 -19.68 31.30
C GLU A 446 34.48 -18.49 32.12
N GLY A 447 33.71 -17.40 32.22
CA GLY A 447 34.07 -16.21 33.00
C GLY A 447 35.05 -15.26 32.31
N VAL A 448 35.43 -15.53 31.06
CA VAL A 448 36.39 -14.77 30.26
C VAL A 448 35.71 -13.93 29.18
N HIS A 449 36.41 -12.94 28.63
CA HIS A 449 35.82 -11.98 27.68
C HIS A 449 36.85 -11.29 26.77
N SER A 450 38.08 -11.82 26.66
CA SER A 450 39.10 -11.27 25.76
C SER A 450 38.87 -11.71 24.32
N ALA A 451 39.39 -10.92 23.37
CA ALA A 451 39.33 -11.27 21.95
C ALA A 451 40.00 -12.62 21.66
N ASP A 452 41.18 -12.86 22.23
CA ASP A 452 41.95 -14.10 22.02
C ASP A 452 41.15 -15.36 22.34
N VAL A 453 40.38 -15.35 23.44
CA VAL A 453 39.56 -16.51 23.82
C VAL A 453 38.42 -16.71 22.83
N VAL A 454 37.70 -15.65 22.48
CA VAL A 454 36.60 -15.73 21.52
C VAL A 454 37.09 -16.23 20.16
N LEU A 455 38.21 -15.68 19.68
CA LEU A 455 38.83 -16.11 18.43
C LEU A 455 39.36 -17.54 18.51
N ASN A 456 39.86 -17.99 19.66
CA ASN A 456 40.28 -19.38 19.86
C ASN A 456 39.08 -20.36 19.85
N ILE A 457 37.96 -20.00 20.48
CA ILE A 457 36.72 -20.81 20.41
C ILE A 457 36.27 -20.94 18.95
N LEU A 458 36.27 -19.83 18.20
CA LEU A 458 35.94 -19.86 16.77
C LEU A 458 36.90 -20.72 15.97
N ALA A 459 38.21 -20.61 16.21
CA ALA A 459 39.22 -21.41 15.53
C ALA A 459 39.00 -22.92 15.77
N ARG A 460 38.73 -23.33 17.02
CA ARG A 460 38.42 -24.72 17.38
C ARG A 460 37.17 -25.26 16.66
N GLN A 461 36.16 -24.42 16.44
CA GLN A 461 34.97 -24.81 15.68
C GLN A 461 35.25 -25.04 14.19
N ARG A 462 36.30 -24.42 13.64
CA ARG A 462 36.75 -24.65 12.26
C ARG A 462 37.63 -25.88 12.12
N GLU A 463 38.17 -26.41 13.22
CA GLU A 463 39.02 -27.58 13.15
C GLU A 463 38.22 -28.78 12.63
N PRO A 464 38.73 -29.50 11.60
CA PRO A 464 38.11 -30.72 11.16
C PRO A 464 38.08 -31.73 12.31
N THR A 465 37.05 -32.58 12.33
CA THR A 465 36.95 -33.63 13.36
C THR A 465 38.26 -34.41 13.40
N PRO A 466 38.88 -34.57 14.60
CA PRO A 466 40.10 -35.33 14.70
C PRO A 466 39.89 -36.71 14.08
N PRO A 467 40.87 -37.23 13.31
CA PRO A 467 40.75 -38.57 12.75
C PRO A 467 40.48 -39.56 13.88
N VAL A 468 39.62 -40.54 13.62
CA VAL A 468 39.27 -41.58 14.61
C VAL A 468 40.55 -42.15 15.19
N THR A 469 40.70 -42.12 16.50
CA THR A 469 41.80 -42.76 17.21
C THR A 469 41.80 -44.24 16.82
N ILE A 470 42.76 -44.64 15.97
CA ILE A 470 42.97 -46.05 15.65
C ILE A 470 43.53 -46.67 16.92
N LEU A 471 42.73 -47.51 17.59
CA LEU A 471 43.23 -48.35 18.67
C LEU A 471 44.29 -49.28 18.09
N THR A 472 45.53 -49.14 18.55
CA THR A 472 46.63 -49.99 18.12
C THR A 472 46.25 -51.46 18.40
N PRO A 473 46.13 -52.31 17.37
CA PRO A 473 45.84 -53.74 17.57
C PRO A 473 46.88 -54.37 18.50
N GLU A 474 46.49 -55.35 19.32
CA GLU A 474 47.43 -56.04 20.22
C GLU A 474 48.64 -56.64 19.47
N SER A 475 48.47 -57.00 18.20
CA SER A 475 49.55 -57.48 17.32
C SER A 475 50.64 -56.45 17.04
N LEU A 476 50.37 -55.16 17.22
CA LEU A 476 51.31 -54.05 17.06
C LEU A 476 51.85 -53.55 18.42
N ARG A 477 51.53 -54.23 19.52
CA ARG A 477 52.13 -53.92 20.83
C ARG A 477 53.61 -54.28 20.78
N LEU A 478 54.47 -53.30 21.08
CA LEU A 478 55.92 -53.50 21.05
C LEU A 478 56.30 -54.60 22.04
N ARG A 479 56.97 -55.65 21.56
CA ARG A 479 57.51 -56.73 22.42
C ARG A 479 58.63 -56.24 23.33
N HIS A 480 59.30 -55.18 22.91
CA HIS A 480 60.29 -54.46 23.69
C HIS A 480 59.88 -52.99 23.70
N GLU A 481 59.22 -52.59 24.79
CA GLU A 481 58.91 -51.18 24.97
C GLU A 481 60.23 -50.41 25.13
N PRO A 482 60.41 -49.29 24.40
CA PRO A 482 61.58 -48.46 24.58
C PRO A 482 61.58 -47.92 26.01
N VAL A 483 62.57 -48.33 26.80
CA VAL A 483 62.80 -47.73 28.12
C VAL A 483 63.29 -46.31 27.85
N ALA A 484 62.52 -45.32 28.30
CA ALA A 484 62.92 -43.92 28.29
C ALA A 484 64.01 -43.71 29.37
N ASP A 485 65.22 -44.19 29.08
CA ASP A 485 66.40 -44.02 29.91
C ASP A 485 67.26 -42.89 29.37
N CYS A 486 67.06 -41.69 29.92
CA CYS A 486 67.83 -40.51 29.58
C CYS A 486 69.31 -40.62 30.00
N ALA A 487 69.70 -41.55 30.90
CA ALA A 487 71.08 -41.74 31.35
C ALA A 487 71.96 -42.40 30.28
N ARG A 488 71.36 -43.01 29.23
CA ARG A 488 72.11 -43.50 28.06
C ARG A 488 72.93 -42.41 27.39
N TYR A 489 72.47 -41.16 27.40
CA TYR A 489 73.22 -40.04 26.83
C TYR A 489 74.43 -39.65 27.69
N ASP A 490 74.41 -39.91 28.99
CA ASP A 490 75.52 -39.63 29.89
C ASP A 490 76.70 -40.60 29.66
N SER A 491 76.42 -41.84 29.24
CA SER A 491 77.45 -42.82 28.87
C SER A 491 78.26 -42.44 27.61
N LEU A 492 77.73 -41.55 26.77
CA LEU A 492 78.41 -41.01 25.58
C LEU A 492 79.38 -39.87 25.91
N ARG A 493 79.42 -39.40 27.17
CA ARG A 493 80.31 -38.31 27.62
C ARG A 493 81.58 -38.78 28.33
N SER A 494 81.75 -40.08 28.57
CA SER A 494 82.98 -40.63 29.12
C SER A 494 83.93 -41.06 27.99
N PRO A 495 85.20 -40.62 27.99
CA PRO A 495 86.18 -41.09 27.01
C PRO A 495 86.57 -42.56 27.29
N PRO A 496 87.05 -43.30 26.28
CA PRO A 496 87.28 -44.75 26.33
C PRO A 496 88.33 -45.19 27.35
#